data_AF-A0A5Q4G438-F1
#
_entry.id   AF-A0A5Q4G438-F1
#
_cell.length_a   1.000
_cell.length_b   1.000
_cell.length_c   1.000
_cell.angle_alpha   90.00
_cell.angle_beta   90.00
_cell.angle_gamma   90.00
#
_symmetry.space_group_name_H-M   'P 1'
#
loop_
_entity.id
_entity.type
_entity.pdbx_description
1 polymer ?
#
loop_
_entity_poly.entity_id
_entity_poly.type
_entity_poly.pdbx_seq_one_letter_code
_entity_poly.pdbx_strand_id
1 'polypeptide(L)'
;MRFAAWTGLVVGAMMLAQWLVFIAAGQVPEFETEPYAIAFHLVAELATACALIVSGALLLRGRRRAVGFALFAFGMLVYTSINSPGYFAQLGQWPLVAMFALVLVASLAAVVQLLELPAAA
;
A
#
# COMPACT_ATOMS: atom_id res chain seq x y z
N MET A 1 -5.55 -15.36 -7.40
CA MET A 1 -4.34 -14.54 -7.61
C MET A 1 -4.56 -13.31 -8.48
N ARG A 2 -5.38 -13.33 -9.54
CA ARG A 2 -5.54 -12.16 -10.43
C ARG A 2 -6.03 -10.90 -9.71
N PHE A 3 -6.98 -11.04 -8.79
CA PHE A 3 -7.46 -9.92 -7.97
C PHE A 3 -6.32 -9.33 -7.13
N ALA A 4 -5.67 -10.13 -6.28
CA ALA A 4 -4.53 -9.67 -5.48
C ALA A 4 -3.41 -9.04 -6.34
N ALA A 5 -3.14 -9.62 -7.52
CA ALA A 5 -2.12 -9.11 -8.42
C ALA A 5 -2.46 -7.71 -8.96
N TRP A 6 -3.69 -7.52 -9.45
CA TRP A 6 -4.15 -6.22 -9.94
C TRP A 6 -4.30 -5.19 -8.83
N THR A 7 -4.81 -5.59 -7.66
CA THR A 7 -4.89 -4.73 -6.48
C THR A 7 -3.50 -4.20 -6.12
N GLY A 8 -2.49 -5.08 -6.05
CA GLY A 8 -1.11 -4.66 -5.75
C GLY A 8 -0.54 -3.69 -6.79
N LEU A 9 -0.73 -3.98 -8.08
CA LEU A 9 -0.25 -3.10 -9.16
C LEU A 9 -0.92 -1.72 -9.13
N VAL A 10 -2.25 -1.70 -9.04
CA VAL A 10 -3.03 -0.45 -9.08
C VAL A 10 -2.76 0.38 -7.83
N VAL A 11 -2.88 -0.21 -6.64
CA VAL A 11 -2.66 0.53 -5.39
C VAL A 11 -1.21 0.98 -5.28
N GLY A 12 -0.23 0.13 -5.59
CA GLY A 12 1.17 0.52 -5.58
C GLY A 12 1.48 1.67 -6.54
N ALA A 13 0.95 1.63 -7.76
CA ALA A 13 1.11 2.75 -8.71
C ALA A 13 0.43 4.04 -8.23
N MET A 14 -0.77 3.94 -7.65
CA MET A 14 -1.50 5.08 -7.09
C MET A 14 -0.80 5.68 -5.87
N MET A 15 -0.17 4.87 -5.01
CA MET A 15 0.65 5.38 -3.90
C MET A 15 1.82 6.24 -4.40
N LEU A 16 2.54 5.78 -5.43
CA LEU A 16 3.64 6.56 -6.03
C LEU A 16 3.13 7.86 -6.67
N ALA A 17 2.01 7.78 -7.41
CA ALA A 17 1.40 8.93 -8.05
C ALA A 17 0.91 9.96 -7.02
N GLN A 18 0.25 9.52 -5.95
CA GLN A 18 -0.23 10.39 -4.87
C GLN A 18 0.93 11.16 -4.22
N TRP A 19 2.02 10.48 -3.85
CA TRP A 19 3.18 11.15 -3.27
C TRP A 19 3.82 12.16 -4.20
N LEU A 20 3.96 11.81 -5.48
CA LEU A 20 4.48 12.73 -6.47
C LEU A 20 3.62 14.01 -6.56
N VAL A 21 2.29 13.85 -6.55
CA VAL A 21 1.34 14.98 -6.56
C VAL A 21 1.46 15.83 -5.30
N PHE A 22 1.46 15.22 -4.10
CA PHE A 22 1.56 15.98 -2.84
C PHE A 22 2.88 16.75 -2.72
N ILE A 23 3.99 16.12 -3.11
CA ILE A 23 5.31 16.77 -3.12
C ILE A 23 5.33 17.91 -4.13
N ALA A 24 4.88 17.68 -5.37
CA ALA A 24 4.87 18.71 -6.41
C ALA A 24 3.94 19.89 -6.09
N ALA A 25 2.85 19.63 -5.36
CA ALA A 25 1.90 20.65 -4.91
C ALA A 25 2.34 21.39 -3.64
N GLY A 26 3.49 21.03 -3.03
CA GLY A 26 3.94 21.62 -1.77
C GLY A 26 3.03 21.29 -0.58
N GLN A 27 2.29 20.17 -0.65
CA GLN A 27 1.32 19.73 0.37
C GLN A 27 1.94 18.82 1.43
N VAL A 28 3.25 18.95 1.65
CA VAL A 28 4.00 18.15 2.64
C VAL A 28 4.77 19.11 3.57
N PRO A 29 4.07 19.82 4.47
CA PRO A 29 4.70 20.75 5.42
C PRO A 29 5.71 20.06 6.35
N GLU A 30 5.58 18.74 6.53
CA GLU A 30 6.44 17.93 7.39
C GLU A 30 7.90 17.87 6.93
N PHE A 31 8.19 18.26 5.69
CA PHE A 31 9.59 18.45 5.27
C PHE A 31 10.33 19.49 6.10
N GLU A 32 9.63 20.50 6.60
CA GLU A 32 10.22 21.55 7.45
C GLU A 32 9.96 21.28 8.94
N THR A 33 8.76 20.82 9.30
CA THR A 33 8.37 20.67 10.71
C THR A 33 8.89 19.38 11.35
N GLU A 34 8.93 18.27 10.60
CA GLU A 34 9.27 16.93 11.11
C GLU A 34 10.08 16.09 10.09
N PRO A 35 11.25 16.58 9.61
CA PRO A 35 11.95 16.05 8.43
C PRO A 35 12.31 14.57 8.52
N TYR A 36 12.70 14.09 9.70
CA TYR A 36 13.02 12.67 9.88
C TYR A 36 11.78 11.79 9.86
N ALA A 37 10.68 12.23 10.49
CA ALA A 37 9.44 11.45 10.53
C ALA A 37 8.87 11.27 9.11
N ILE A 38 8.81 12.36 8.33
CA ILE A 38 8.33 12.29 6.95
C ILE A 38 9.27 11.48 6.05
N ALA A 39 10.59 11.57 6.24
CA ALA A 39 11.54 10.77 5.47
C ALA A 39 11.33 9.26 5.68
N PHE A 40 11.23 8.82 6.93
CA PHE A 40 10.96 7.41 7.24
C PHE A 40 9.58 6.97 6.76
N HIS A 41 8.57 7.85 6.85
CA HIS A 41 7.23 7.59 6.32
C HIS A 41 7.26 7.37 4.80
N LEU A 42 7.89 8.27 4.04
CA LEU A 42 8.09 8.15 2.59
C LEU A 42 8.83 6.87 2.21
N VAL A 43 9.88 6.51 2.94
CA VAL A 43 10.61 5.25 2.70
C VAL A 43 9.70 4.04 2.91
N ALA A 44 8.90 4.03 3.98
CA ALA A 44 7.96 2.94 4.26
C ALA A 44 6.90 2.82 3.16
N GLU A 45 6.31 3.93 2.72
CA GLU A 45 5.28 3.92 1.68
C GLU A 45 5.85 3.59 0.29
N LEU A 46 7.05 4.09 -0.05
CA LEU A 46 7.76 3.72 -1.28
C LEU A 46 8.13 2.24 -1.30
N ALA A 47 8.63 1.70 -0.18
CA ALA A 47 8.94 0.27 -0.05
C ALA A 47 7.68 -0.59 -0.20
N THR A 48 6.57 -0.15 0.41
CA THR A 48 5.25 -0.80 0.28
C THR A 48 4.80 -0.82 -1.18
N ALA A 49 4.82 0.34 -1.85
CA ALA A 49 4.40 0.47 -3.25
C ALA A 49 5.25 -0.40 -4.19
N CYS A 50 6.58 -0.37 -4.03
CA CYS A 50 7.49 -1.21 -4.81
C CYS A 50 7.24 -2.70 -4.56
N ALA A 51 7.05 -3.12 -3.31
CA ALA A 51 6.75 -4.51 -2.98
C ALA A 51 5.41 -4.97 -3.60
N LEU A 52 4.38 -4.12 -3.57
CA LEU A 52 3.07 -4.39 -4.19
C LEU A 52 3.18 -4.52 -5.72
N ILE A 53 3.89 -3.61 -6.38
CA ILE A 53 4.08 -3.63 -7.84
C ILE A 53 4.85 -4.89 -8.26
N VAL A 54 5.98 -5.18 -7.60
CA VAL A 54 6.83 -6.33 -7.94
C VAL A 54 6.08 -7.64 -7.66
N SER A 55 5.45 -7.78 -6.48
CA SER A 55 4.69 -9.00 -6.14
C SER A 55 3.49 -9.18 -7.07
N GLY A 56 2.76 -8.11 -7.39
CA GLY A 56 1.64 -8.14 -8.35
C GLY A 56 2.09 -8.59 -9.75
N ALA A 57 3.19 -8.05 -10.26
CA ALA A 57 3.76 -8.47 -11.55
C ALA A 57 4.20 -9.95 -11.54
N LEU A 58 4.79 -10.44 -10.44
CA LEU A 58 5.17 -11.85 -10.29
C LEU A 58 3.97 -12.79 -10.20
N LEU A 59 2.89 -12.37 -9.51
CA LEU A 59 1.63 -13.12 -9.45
C LEU A 59 0.95 -13.20 -10.82
N LEU A 60 0.96 -12.13 -11.62
CA LEU A 60 0.44 -12.16 -13.00
C LEU A 60 1.22 -13.13 -13.90
N ARG A 61 2.52 -13.32 -13.64
CA ARG A 61 3.37 -14.31 -14.32
C ARG A 61 3.17 -15.75 -13.81
N GLY A 62 2.20 -15.99 -12.92
CA GLY A 62 1.87 -17.32 -12.41
C GLY A 62 2.89 -17.92 -11.45
N ARG A 63 3.82 -17.11 -10.91
CA ARG A 63 4.88 -17.62 -10.02
C ARG A 63 4.34 -17.89 -8.62
N ARG A 64 4.01 -19.15 -8.31
CA ARG A 64 3.48 -19.56 -6.99
C ARG A 64 4.37 -19.16 -5.81
N ARG A 65 5.70 -19.16 -5.97
CA ARG A 65 6.65 -18.70 -4.94
C ARG A 65 6.49 -17.21 -4.59
N ALA A 66 5.82 -16.42 -5.43
CA ALA A 66 5.54 -15.02 -5.16
C ALA A 66 4.43 -14.81 -4.12
N VAL A 67 3.66 -15.85 -3.75
CA VAL A 67 2.56 -15.72 -2.78
C VAL A 67 3.08 -15.23 -1.42
N GLY A 68 4.18 -15.80 -0.91
CA GLY A 68 4.77 -15.35 0.36
C GLY A 68 5.22 -13.88 0.31
N PHE A 69 5.85 -13.47 -0.79
CA PHE A 69 6.25 -12.08 -0.99
C PHE A 69 5.05 -11.13 -1.14
N ALA A 70 3.98 -11.57 -1.81
CA ALA A 70 2.73 -10.82 -1.90
C ALA A 70 2.05 -10.67 -0.54
N LEU A 71 1.99 -11.72 0.28
CA LEU A 71 1.46 -11.63 1.64
C LEU A 71 2.24 -10.62 2.48
N PHE A 72 3.57 -10.60 2.37
CA PHE A 72 4.40 -9.58 3.00
C PHE A 72 4.05 -8.16 2.52
N ALA A 73 3.97 -7.94 1.21
CA ALA A 73 3.62 -6.65 0.62
C ALA A 73 2.21 -6.16 1.04
N PHE A 74 1.22 -7.05 1.03
CA PHE A 74 -0.13 -6.74 1.51
C PHE A 74 -0.19 -6.52 3.02
N GLY A 75 0.66 -7.19 3.81
CA GLY A 75 0.80 -6.90 5.24
C GLY A 75 1.28 -5.48 5.50
N MET A 76 2.27 -5.01 4.73
CA MET A 76 2.71 -3.60 4.76
C MET A 76 1.56 -2.65 4.38
N LEU A 77 0.78 -2.99 3.35
CA LEU A 77 -0.36 -2.19 2.91
C LEU A 77 -1.47 -2.12 3.96
N VAL A 78 -1.77 -3.23 4.64
CA VAL A 78 -2.73 -3.27 5.76
C VAL A 78 -2.27 -2.35 6.89
N TYR A 79 -0.99 -2.44 7.28
CA TYR A 79 -0.43 -1.58 8.31
C TYR A 79 -0.56 -0.09 7.98
N THR A 80 -0.11 0.34 6.78
CA THR A 80 -0.22 1.77 6.39
C THR A 80 -1.69 2.21 6.30
N SER A 81 -2.59 1.34 5.82
CA SER A 81 -4.01 1.68 5.71
C SER A 81 -4.72 1.88 7.04
N ILE A 82 -4.14 1.42 8.14
CA ILE A 82 -4.61 1.66 9.51
C ILE A 82 -3.92 2.88 10.11
N ASN A 83 -2.61 3.01 9.93
CA ASN A 83 -1.81 4.04 10.60
C ASN A 83 -1.94 5.43 9.94
N SER A 84 -1.86 5.51 8.60
CA SER A 84 -1.85 6.77 7.85
C SER A 84 -3.13 7.62 7.95
N PRO A 85 -4.37 7.07 7.96
CA PRO A 85 -5.57 7.90 8.02
C PRO A 85 -5.74 8.70 9.32
N GLY A 86 -5.01 8.39 10.40
CA GLY A 86 -5.07 9.14 11.65
C GLY A 86 -4.70 10.62 11.49
N TYR A 87 -3.70 10.92 10.65
CA TYR A 87 -3.31 12.28 10.30
C TYR A 87 -4.45 13.04 9.60
N PHE A 88 -5.05 12.42 8.57
CA PHE A 88 -6.16 13.02 7.83
C PHE A 88 -7.41 13.19 8.70
N ALA A 89 -7.65 12.30 9.65
CA ALA A 89 -8.74 12.43 10.61
C ALA A 89 -8.54 13.67 11.52
N GLN A 90 -7.31 13.93 11.99
CA GLN A 90 -6.98 15.13 12.78
C GLN A 90 -7.19 16.42 11.98
N LEU A 91 -6.89 16.40 10.68
CA LEU A 91 -7.14 17.52 9.78
C LEU A 91 -8.62 17.64 9.34
N GLY A 92 -9.52 16.76 9.79
CA GLY A 92 -10.92 16.75 9.39
C GLY A 92 -11.17 16.28 7.95
N GLN A 93 -10.17 15.70 7.29
CA GLN A 93 -10.21 15.23 5.90
C GLN A 93 -10.79 13.82 5.78
N TRP A 94 -12.03 13.64 6.25
CA TRP A 94 -12.75 12.36 6.26
C TRP A 94 -12.86 11.63 4.91
N PRO A 95 -12.93 12.30 3.74
CA PRO A 95 -12.89 11.60 2.46
C PRO A 95 -11.63 10.74 2.26
N LEU A 96 -10.47 11.21 2.72
CA LEU A 96 -9.22 10.43 2.64
C LEU A 96 -9.25 9.25 3.63
N VAL A 97 -9.81 9.43 4.82
CA VAL A 97 -10.02 8.34 5.78
C VAL A 97 -10.88 7.23 5.17
N ALA A 98 -11.97 7.60 4.48
CA ALA A 98 -12.83 6.64 3.79
C ALA A 98 -12.09 5.91 2.65
N MET A 99 -11.25 6.61 1.89
CA MET A 99 -10.40 6.00 0.87
C MET A 99 -9.47 4.94 1.49
N PHE A 100 -8.79 5.24 2.60
CA PHE A 100 -7.95 4.26 3.31
C PHE A 100 -8.76 3.05 3.81
N ALA A 101 -9.98 3.25 4.28
CA ALA A 101 -10.87 2.14 4.65
C ALA A 101 -11.19 1.22 3.45
N LEU A 102 -11.42 1.79 2.26
CA LEU A 102 -11.64 1.01 1.03
C LEU A 102 -10.37 0.23 0.64
N VAL A 103 -9.20 0.86 0.71
CA VAL A 103 -7.91 0.19 0.45
C VAL A 103 -7.67 -0.93 1.46
N LEU A 104 -8.00 -0.73 2.74
CA LEU A 104 -7.89 -1.75 3.77
C LEU A 104 -8.77 -2.97 3.45
N VAL A 105 -10.05 -2.76 3.11
CA VAL A 105 -10.96 -3.85 2.72
C VAL A 105 -10.42 -4.62 1.50
N ALA A 106 -9.97 -3.91 0.46
CA ALA A 106 -9.39 -4.54 -0.72
C ALA A 106 -8.11 -5.33 -0.39
N SER A 107 -7.29 -4.82 0.53
CA SER A 107 -6.06 -5.47 0.98
C SER A 107 -6.37 -6.75 1.76
N LEU A 108 -7.33 -6.71 2.68
CA LEU A 108 -7.78 -7.89 3.43
C LEU A 108 -8.37 -8.96 2.49
N ALA A 109 -9.20 -8.55 1.52
CA ALA A 109 -9.72 -9.47 0.50
C ALA A 109 -8.60 -10.11 -0.35
N ALA A 110 -7.54 -9.35 -0.67
CA ALA A 110 -6.37 -9.87 -1.37
C ALA A 110 -5.59 -10.88 -0.51
N VAL A 111 -5.41 -10.60 0.79
CA VAL A 111 -4.77 -11.51 1.74
C VAL A 111 -5.56 -12.82 1.85
N VAL A 112 -6.88 -12.76 2.03
CA VAL A 112 -7.73 -13.96 2.09
C VAL A 112 -7.57 -14.81 0.82
N GLN A 113 -7.66 -14.20 -0.37
CA GLN A 113 -7.44 -14.91 -1.63
C GLN A 113 -6.04 -15.56 -1.72
N LEU A 114 -5.01 -14.94 -1.15
CA LEU A 114 -3.65 -15.47 -1.18
C LEU A 114 -3.46 -16.63 -0.18
N LEU A 115 -4.15 -16.60 0.96
CA LEU A 115 -4.10 -17.64 2.00
C LEU A 115 -4.92 -18.90 1.64
N GLU A 116 -6.01 -18.76 0.89
CA GLU A 116 -6.81 -19.89 0.40
C GLU A 116 -6.09 -20.75 -0.65
N LEU A 117 -4.92 -20.31 -1.11
CA LEU A 117 -4.10 -21.10 -2.02
C LEU A 117 -3.32 -22.15 -1.24
N PRO A 118 -3.38 -23.43 -1.64
CA PRO A 118 -2.60 -24.47 -0.99
C PRO A 118 -1.12 -24.09 -1.03
N ALA A 119 -0.49 -24.00 0.15
CA ALA A 119 0.96 -24.04 0.25
C ALA A 119 1.39 -25.35 -0.42
N ALA A 120 1.99 -25.28 -1.60
CA ALA A 120 2.56 -26.46 -2.22
C ALA A 120 3.69 -26.97 -1.32
N ALA A 121 3.48 -28.16 -0.76
CA ALA A 121 4.52 -28.99 -0.16
C ALA A 121 5.63 -29.26 -1.19
#